data_AF-F3ZDR6-F1
#
_entry.id   AF-F3ZDR6-F1
#
_cell.length_a   1.000
_cell.length_b   1.000
_cell.length_c   1.000
_cell.angle_alpha   90.00
_cell.angle_beta   90.00
_cell.angle_gamma   90.00
#
_symmetry.space_group_name_H-M   'P 1'
#
loop_
_entity.id
_entity.type
_entity.pdbx_description
1 polymer ?
#
loop_
_entity_poly.entity_id
_entity_poly.type
_entity_poly.pdbx_seq_one_letter_code
_entity_poly.pdbx_strand_id
1 'polypeptide(L)'
;MSESTKTALVTGANKGIGLAIARGLADLGFTVAVGARDEARGAAAAESLRAEGARAFAVALDVTSEESVAAAARTVAEEAGRLDVLVNNAGISGSTEDGAQDPTTLDLDVVRTVLDTNVFGVVRVTNALLPLLRRAPSPRIVNVSSTMGSLSLRTGPVLAAYAPSKTMLNALTTQYARRLADTPVLVNACCPGWVATDFTGHEPDRTPREGAAIALRLATLPDDGPRGGFFDDGGVVPW
;
A
#
# COMPACT_ATOMS: atom_id res chain seq x y z
N MET A 1 11.48 30.50 -0.11
CA MET A 1 11.52 29.43 0.90
C MET A 1 11.86 28.15 0.16
N SER A 2 12.93 27.46 0.53
CA SER A 2 13.26 26.15 -0.06
C SER A 2 12.05 25.23 0.15
N GLU A 3 11.46 24.73 -0.93
CA GLU A 3 10.34 23.80 -0.83
C GLU A 3 10.90 22.52 -0.17
N SER A 4 10.53 22.28 1.08
CA SER A 4 10.90 21.08 1.82
C SER A 4 10.56 19.85 0.98
N THR A 5 11.55 19.02 0.66
CA THR A 5 11.37 17.75 -0.06
C THR A 5 10.23 16.94 0.56
N LYS A 6 9.34 16.41 -0.28
CA LYS A 6 8.22 15.57 0.18
C LYS A 6 8.73 14.18 0.58
N THR A 7 8.13 13.58 1.59
CA THR A 7 8.49 12.24 2.07
C THR A 7 7.37 11.25 1.81
N ALA A 8 7.72 10.06 1.32
CA ALA A 8 6.78 8.96 1.11
C ALA A 8 7.23 7.68 1.84
N LEU A 9 6.29 6.96 2.44
CA LEU A 9 6.50 5.61 2.96
C LEU A 9 5.73 4.62 2.08
N VAL A 10 6.41 3.57 1.64
CA VAL A 10 5.78 2.44 0.94
C VAL A 10 5.97 1.18 1.77
N THR A 11 4.88 0.52 2.16
CA THR A 11 4.96 -0.75 2.91
C THR A 11 5.19 -1.93 1.98
N GLY A 12 5.98 -2.93 2.40
CA GLY A 12 6.33 -4.09 1.56
C GLY A 12 7.14 -3.70 0.32
N ALA A 13 8.02 -2.70 0.45
CA ALA A 13 8.73 -2.07 -0.66
C ALA A 13 10.09 -2.69 -0.98
N ASN A 14 10.42 -3.85 -0.41
CA ASN A 14 11.69 -4.53 -0.70
C ASN A 14 11.71 -5.27 -2.05
N LYS A 15 10.55 -5.45 -2.70
CA LYS A 15 10.43 -6.13 -4.01
C LYS A 15 9.10 -5.82 -4.70
N GLY A 16 8.92 -6.37 -5.91
CA GLY A 16 7.65 -6.38 -6.65
C GLY A 16 7.09 -4.98 -6.90
N ILE A 17 5.76 -4.84 -6.82
CA ILE A 17 5.06 -3.57 -7.02
C ILE A 17 5.52 -2.51 -6.01
N GLY A 18 5.73 -2.88 -4.74
CA GLY A 18 6.16 -1.94 -3.70
C GLY A 18 7.49 -1.25 -4.02
N LEU A 19 8.49 -2.02 -4.48
CA LEU A 19 9.78 -1.45 -4.91
C LEU A 19 9.64 -0.58 -6.17
N ALA A 20 8.76 -0.96 -7.10
CA ALA A 20 8.50 -0.16 -8.29
C ALA A 20 7.79 1.18 -7.95
N ILE A 21 6.88 1.17 -6.97
CA ILE A 21 6.26 2.39 -6.44
C ILE A 21 7.32 3.26 -5.74
N ALA A 22 8.18 2.65 -4.92
CA ALA A 22 9.27 3.36 -4.24
C ALA A 22 10.21 4.05 -5.23
N ARG A 23 10.62 3.35 -6.31
CA ARG A 23 11.40 3.93 -7.42
C ARG A 23 10.66 5.08 -8.09
N GLY A 24 9.40 4.90 -8.48
CA GLY A 24 8.64 5.95 -9.14
C GLY A 24 8.45 7.20 -8.28
N LEU A 25 8.30 7.06 -6.96
CA LEU A 25 8.25 8.20 -6.04
C LEU A 25 9.60 8.90 -5.92
N ALA A 26 10.70 8.14 -5.91
CA ALA A 26 12.05 8.68 -5.96
C ALA A 26 12.31 9.48 -7.24
N ASP A 27 11.89 8.97 -8.40
CA ASP A 27 11.98 9.67 -9.70
C ASP A 27 11.19 10.99 -9.71
N LEU A 28 10.11 11.06 -8.92
CA LEU A 28 9.30 12.27 -8.70
C LEU A 28 9.91 13.22 -7.64
N GLY A 29 11.10 12.91 -7.12
CA GLY A 29 11.86 13.75 -6.21
C GLY A 29 11.55 13.58 -4.72
N PHE A 30 10.76 12.57 -4.34
CA PHE A 30 10.47 12.29 -2.93
C PHE A 30 11.69 11.71 -2.20
N THR A 31 11.77 11.98 -0.90
CA THR A 31 12.52 11.12 0.02
C THR A 31 11.67 9.88 0.31
N VAL A 32 12.21 8.69 0.07
CA VAL A 32 11.46 7.43 0.13
C VAL A 32 11.89 6.58 1.34
N ALA A 33 10.96 6.38 2.26
CA ALA A 33 11.06 5.38 3.31
C ALA A 33 10.63 4.01 2.74
N VAL A 34 11.57 3.07 2.70
CA VAL A 34 11.37 1.71 2.20
C VAL A 34 10.94 0.81 3.37
N GLY A 35 9.64 0.60 3.51
CA GLY A 35 9.07 -0.25 4.55
C GLY A 35 9.20 -1.74 4.20
N ALA A 36 9.88 -2.51 5.04
CA ALA A 36 10.02 -3.96 4.85
C ALA A 36 10.10 -4.69 6.19
N ARG A 37 9.45 -5.86 6.30
CA ARG A 37 9.53 -6.71 7.50
C ARG A 37 10.92 -7.34 7.70
N ASP A 38 11.60 -7.60 6.60
CA ASP A 38 12.96 -8.14 6.58
C ASP A 38 13.93 -6.96 6.45
N GLU A 39 14.64 -6.66 7.53
CA GLU A 39 15.52 -5.50 7.62
C GLU A 39 16.62 -5.52 6.56
N ALA A 40 17.24 -6.69 6.32
CA ALA A 40 18.31 -6.83 5.35
C ALA A 40 17.82 -6.57 3.93
N ARG A 41 16.64 -7.10 3.57
CA ARG A 41 16.03 -6.84 2.25
C ARG A 41 15.55 -5.40 2.12
N GLY A 42 15.06 -4.79 3.19
CA GLY A 42 14.70 -3.37 3.22
C GLY A 42 15.91 -2.46 3.01
N ALA A 43 17.01 -2.72 3.71
CA ALA A 43 18.27 -2.01 3.58
C ALA A 43 18.85 -2.13 2.17
N ALA A 44 18.88 -3.34 1.61
CA ALA A 44 19.34 -3.57 0.24
C ALA A 44 18.48 -2.81 -0.80
N ALA A 45 17.16 -2.79 -0.62
CA ALA A 45 16.27 -2.03 -1.49
C ALA A 45 16.51 -0.52 -1.39
N ALA A 46 16.63 0.04 -0.18
CA ALA A 46 16.95 1.46 0.02
C ALA A 46 18.34 1.83 -0.55
N GLU A 47 19.34 0.96 -0.40
CA GLU A 47 20.66 1.12 -1.03
C GLU A 47 20.55 1.15 -2.55
N SER A 48 19.76 0.27 -3.15
CA SER A 48 19.57 0.26 -4.61
C SER A 48 18.98 1.58 -5.13
N LEU A 49 18.01 2.16 -4.41
CA LEU A 49 17.46 3.48 -4.75
C LEU A 49 18.52 4.58 -4.62
N ARG A 50 19.33 4.55 -3.55
CA ARG A 50 20.42 5.51 -3.35
C ARG A 50 21.51 5.41 -4.42
N ALA A 51 21.84 4.21 -4.86
CA ALA A 51 22.76 3.98 -5.99
C ALA A 51 22.22 4.56 -7.31
N GLU A 52 20.90 4.63 -7.46
CA GLU A 52 20.19 5.30 -8.57
C GLU A 52 20.09 6.84 -8.37
N GLY A 53 20.67 7.39 -7.29
CA GLY A 53 20.70 8.84 -6.99
C GLY A 53 19.52 9.35 -6.17
N ALA A 54 18.63 8.46 -5.71
CA ALA A 54 17.48 8.84 -4.91
C ALA A 54 17.83 9.15 -3.44
N ARG A 55 16.96 9.89 -2.76
CA ARG A 55 16.96 9.99 -1.29
C ARG A 55 16.09 8.87 -0.74
N ALA A 56 16.69 7.85 -0.14
CA ALA A 56 15.94 6.74 0.43
C ALA A 56 16.57 6.19 1.71
N PHE A 57 15.73 5.74 2.64
CA PHE A 57 16.15 5.06 3.87
C PHE A 57 15.25 3.86 4.15
N ALA A 58 15.79 2.86 4.84
CA ALA A 58 15.04 1.66 5.18
C ALA A 58 14.24 1.86 6.47
N VAL A 59 13.05 1.26 6.53
CA VAL A 59 12.22 1.23 7.74
C VAL A 59 11.80 -0.21 7.99
N ALA A 60 12.27 -0.77 9.11
CA ALA A 60 11.82 -2.08 9.59
C ALA A 60 10.32 -1.99 9.92
N LEU A 61 9.50 -2.68 9.13
CA LEU A 61 8.05 -2.55 9.20
C LEU A 61 7.37 -3.88 8.86
N ASP A 62 7.02 -4.61 9.91
CA ASP A 62 6.05 -5.69 9.87
C ASP A 62 4.65 -5.15 10.23
N VAL A 63 3.75 -5.15 9.25
CA VAL A 63 2.42 -4.56 9.40
C VAL A 63 1.52 -5.35 10.36
N THR A 64 1.87 -6.60 10.67
CA THR A 64 1.12 -7.44 11.64
C THR A 64 1.55 -7.20 13.08
N SER A 65 2.64 -6.46 13.34
CA SER A 65 3.16 -6.18 14.68
C SER A 65 2.91 -4.72 15.09
N GLU A 66 2.17 -4.51 16.19
CA GLU A 66 1.93 -3.17 16.74
C GLU A 66 3.24 -2.48 17.17
N GLU A 67 4.15 -3.23 17.76
CA GLU A 67 5.46 -2.74 18.17
C GLU A 67 6.29 -2.30 16.96
N SER A 68 6.34 -3.13 15.91
CA SER A 68 7.06 -2.82 14.68
C SER A 68 6.48 -1.57 14.00
N VAL A 69 5.16 -1.46 13.91
CA VAL A 69 4.49 -0.28 13.33
C VAL A 69 4.77 0.98 14.16
N ALA A 70 4.73 0.89 15.49
CA ALA A 70 5.05 2.03 16.36
C ALA A 70 6.53 2.44 16.24
N ALA A 71 7.45 1.49 16.10
CA ALA A 71 8.86 1.76 15.84
C ALA A 71 9.07 2.43 14.48
N ALA A 72 8.45 1.93 13.42
CA ALA A 72 8.48 2.52 12.09
C ALA A 72 7.99 3.98 12.09
N ALA A 73 6.91 4.26 12.82
CA ALA A 73 6.40 5.62 12.98
C ALA A 73 7.43 6.57 13.61
N ARG A 74 8.16 6.10 14.63
CA ARG A 74 9.26 6.88 15.26
C ARG A 74 10.40 7.11 14.28
N THR A 75 10.85 6.07 13.58
CA THR A 75 11.92 6.19 12.57
C THR A 75 11.56 7.21 11.49
N VAL A 76 10.35 7.17 10.92
CA VAL A 76 9.92 8.16 9.92
C VAL A 76 9.84 9.57 10.52
N ALA A 77 9.41 9.69 11.78
CA ALA A 77 9.38 10.99 12.47
C ALA A 77 10.78 11.57 12.68
N GLU A 78 11.76 10.73 13.05
CA GLU A 78 13.15 11.12 13.29
C GLU A 78 13.87 11.51 11.99
N GLU A 79 13.70 10.72 10.93
CA GLU A 79 14.38 10.91 9.65
C GLU A 79 13.79 12.05 8.81
N ALA A 80 12.47 12.27 8.87
CA ALA A 80 11.78 13.19 7.96
C ALA A 80 10.91 14.25 8.63
N GLY A 81 10.54 14.09 9.91
CA GLY A 81 9.69 15.03 10.66
C GLY A 81 8.21 15.08 10.24
N ARG A 82 7.89 14.70 9.00
CA ARG A 82 6.53 14.62 8.43
C ARG A 82 6.44 13.50 7.40
N LEU A 83 5.21 13.18 7.00
CA LEU A 83 4.94 12.25 5.91
C LEU A 83 3.96 12.89 4.92
N ASP A 84 4.30 12.95 3.64
CA ASP A 84 3.46 13.51 2.59
C ASP A 84 2.65 12.43 1.87
N VAL A 85 3.20 11.22 1.75
CA VAL A 85 2.53 10.08 1.10
C VAL A 85 2.70 8.80 1.92
N LEU A 86 1.59 8.08 2.13
CA LEU A 86 1.59 6.72 2.63
C LEU A 86 1.02 5.78 1.56
N VAL A 87 1.81 4.81 1.12
CA VAL A 87 1.32 3.73 0.25
C VAL A 87 1.29 2.42 1.04
N ASN A 88 0.08 1.99 1.41
CA ASN A 88 -0.17 0.69 2.00
C ASN A 88 -0.18 -0.37 0.89
N ASN A 89 1.01 -0.88 0.54
CA ASN A 89 1.21 -1.87 -0.51
C ASN A 89 1.36 -3.31 0.02
N ALA A 90 1.87 -3.48 1.25
CA ALA A 90 2.05 -4.80 1.85
C ALA A 90 0.74 -5.62 1.83
N GLY A 91 0.83 -6.88 1.37
CA GLY A 91 -0.30 -7.79 1.29
C GLY A 91 0.09 -9.20 0.87
N ILE A 92 -0.79 -10.15 1.16
CA ILE A 92 -0.65 -11.58 0.85
C ILE A 92 -1.94 -12.15 0.26
N SER A 93 -1.84 -13.23 -0.53
CA SER A 93 -2.98 -13.99 -1.06
C SER A 93 -3.53 -14.98 -0.04
N GLY A 94 -2.70 -15.45 0.89
CA GLY A 94 -3.00 -16.64 1.70
C GLY A 94 -2.73 -17.94 0.94
N SER A 95 -2.72 -19.07 1.65
CA SER A 95 -2.55 -20.39 1.00
C SER A 95 -3.73 -20.68 0.08
N THR A 96 -3.45 -21.39 -1.02
CA THR A 96 -4.48 -21.95 -1.92
C THR A 96 -4.35 -23.46 -2.05
N GLU A 97 -3.39 -24.04 -1.33
CA GLU A 97 -3.13 -25.48 -1.31
C GLU A 97 -4.34 -26.22 -0.73
N ASP A 98 -4.60 -27.42 -1.24
CA ASP A 98 -5.67 -28.31 -0.79
C ASP A 98 -7.06 -27.67 -0.68
N GLY A 99 -7.33 -26.64 -1.49
CA GLY A 99 -8.61 -25.93 -1.45
C GLY A 99 -8.79 -25.08 -0.19
N ALA A 100 -7.71 -24.63 0.46
CA ALA A 100 -7.76 -23.83 1.70
C ALA A 100 -8.58 -22.53 1.57
N GLN A 101 -8.84 -22.07 0.35
CA GLN A 101 -9.69 -20.91 0.06
C GLN A 101 -10.96 -21.24 -0.73
N ASP A 102 -11.36 -22.51 -0.80
CA ASP A 102 -12.71 -22.90 -1.21
C ASP A 102 -13.71 -22.43 -0.14
N PRO A 103 -14.80 -21.73 -0.52
CA PRO A 103 -15.75 -21.19 0.46
C PRO A 103 -16.47 -22.26 1.29
N THR A 104 -16.49 -23.52 0.86
CA THR A 104 -17.14 -24.64 1.56
C THR A 104 -16.21 -25.37 2.53
N THR A 105 -14.90 -25.21 2.37
CA THR A 105 -13.85 -25.81 3.22
C THR A 105 -12.83 -24.78 3.70
N LEU A 106 -13.24 -23.51 3.76
CA LEU A 106 -12.36 -22.37 4.02
C LEU A 106 -11.60 -22.53 5.33
N ASP A 107 -10.28 -22.51 5.24
CA ASP A 107 -9.43 -22.54 6.42
C ASP A 107 -9.47 -21.18 7.13
N LEU A 108 -9.95 -21.19 8.37
CA LEU A 108 -10.08 -19.98 9.19
C LEU A 108 -8.72 -19.38 9.55
N ASP A 109 -7.65 -20.16 9.62
CA ASP A 109 -6.32 -19.61 9.86
C ASP A 109 -5.81 -18.83 8.64
N VAL A 110 -6.10 -19.31 7.43
CA VAL A 110 -5.85 -18.52 6.20
C VAL A 110 -6.64 -17.22 6.22
N VAL A 111 -7.91 -17.25 6.63
CA VAL A 111 -8.72 -16.03 6.77
C VAL A 111 -8.09 -15.05 7.77
N ARG A 112 -7.69 -15.53 8.96
CA ARG A 112 -7.06 -14.69 9.99
C ARG A 112 -5.76 -14.07 9.49
N THR A 113 -4.86 -14.85 8.91
CA THR A 113 -3.57 -14.35 8.42
C THR A 113 -3.74 -13.32 7.30
N VAL A 114 -4.65 -13.58 6.35
CA VAL A 114 -4.93 -12.66 5.25
C VAL A 114 -5.55 -11.36 5.75
N LEU A 115 -6.54 -11.41 6.65
CA LEU A 115 -7.14 -10.21 7.22
C LEU A 115 -6.16 -9.43 8.09
N ASP A 116 -5.35 -10.11 8.88
CA ASP A 116 -4.38 -9.44 9.76
C ASP A 116 -3.34 -8.66 8.95
N THR A 117 -2.90 -9.20 7.82
CA THR A 117 -1.96 -8.49 6.92
C THR A 117 -2.66 -7.42 6.07
N ASN A 118 -3.69 -7.81 5.31
CA ASN A 118 -4.27 -6.99 4.24
C ASN A 118 -5.23 -5.92 4.75
N VAL A 119 -5.74 -6.07 5.97
CA VAL A 119 -6.77 -5.19 6.54
C VAL A 119 -6.29 -4.59 7.85
N PHE A 120 -6.01 -5.41 8.87
CA PHE A 120 -5.60 -4.89 10.17
C PHE A 120 -4.24 -4.21 10.09
N GLY A 121 -3.31 -4.74 9.30
CA GLY A 121 -2.02 -4.08 9.03
C GLY A 121 -2.17 -2.69 8.42
N VAL A 122 -3.09 -2.52 7.46
CA VAL A 122 -3.40 -1.20 6.87
C VAL A 122 -3.94 -0.24 7.93
N VAL A 123 -4.85 -0.71 8.79
CA VAL A 123 -5.41 0.09 9.89
C VAL A 123 -4.32 0.49 10.89
N ARG A 124 -3.49 -0.46 11.32
CA ARG A 124 -2.38 -0.22 12.27
C ARG A 124 -1.41 0.83 11.72
N VAL A 125 -0.91 0.62 10.50
CA VAL A 125 0.04 1.55 9.86
C VAL A 125 -0.57 2.92 9.66
N THR A 126 -1.78 2.98 9.11
CA THR A 126 -2.47 4.25 8.84
C THR A 126 -2.67 5.03 10.13
N ASN A 127 -3.15 4.39 11.19
CA ASN A 127 -3.40 5.06 12.48
C ASN A 127 -2.10 5.57 13.12
N ALA A 128 -1.03 4.77 13.09
CA ALA A 128 0.25 5.14 13.67
C ALA A 128 0.93 6.30 12.91
N LEU A 129 0.74 6.39 11.59
CA LEU A 129 1.40 7.40 10.75
C LEU A 129 0.52 8.64 10.52
N LEU A 130 -0.77 8.59 10.86
CA LEU A 130 -1.70 9.72 10.71
C LEU A 130 -1.22 11.02 11.39
N PRO A 131 -0.58 11.00 12.58
CA PRO A 131 -0.01 12.20 13.18
C PRO A 131 1.08 12.86 12.31
N LEU A 132 1.87 12.09 11.57
CA LEU A 132 2.89 12.60 10.64
C LEU A 132 2.26 13.11 9.34
N LEU A 133 1.26 12.40 8.84
CA LEU A 133 0.50 12.81 7.65
C LEU A 133 -0.18 14.16 7.85
N ARG A 134 -0.75 14.41 9.03
CA ARG A 134 -1.38 15.69 9.38
C ARG A 134 -0.44 16.88 9.41
N ARG A 135 0.89 16.66 9.41
CA ARG A 135 1.90 17.73 9.34
C ARG A 135 2.19 18.15 7.89
N ALA A 136 1.86 17.32 6.91
CA ALA A 136 2.03 17.67 5.51
C ALA A 136 0.90 18.61 5.06
N PRO A 137 1.19 19.60 4.20
CA PRO A 137 0.18 20.52 3.68
C PRO A 137 -0.83 19.80 2.78
N SER A 138 -0.42 18.71 2.15
CA SER A 138 -1.28 17.92 1.30
C SER A 138 -0.91 16.43 1.35
N PRO A 139 -1.45 15.67 2.31
CA PRO A 139 -1.13 14.26 2.52
C PRO A 139 -1.99 13.32 1.65
N ARG A 140 -1.36 12.31 1.04
CA ARG A 140 -2.04 11.28 0.24
C ARG A 140 -1.85 9.90 0.86
N ILE A 141 -2.94 9.15 1.00
CA ILE A 141 -2.93 7.76 1.43
C ILE A 141 -3.46 6.90 0.28
N VAL A 142 -2.64 5.94 -0.15
CA VAL A 142 -2.95 5.01 -1.22
C VAL A 142 -2.99 3.60 -0.66
N ASN A 143 -4.16 2.97 -0.71
CA ASN A 143 -4.34 1.58 -0.32
C ASN A 143 -4.31 0.68 -1.55
N VAL A 144 -3.31 -0.19 -1.68
CA VAL A 144 -3.21 -1.12 -2.81
C VAL A 144 -4.19 -2.28 -2.57
N SER A 145 -5.32 -2.20 -3.24
CA SER A 145 -6.39 -3.18 -3.24
C SER A 145 -6.31 -4.08 -4.49
N SER A 146 -7.42 -4.69 -4.89
CA SER A 146 -7.53 -5.55 -6.07
C SER A 146 -8.94 -5.50 -6.63
N THR A 147 -9.09 -5.66 -7.96
CA THR A 147 -10.41 -5.87 -8.58
C THR A 147 -11.09 -7.15 -8.09
N MET A 148 -10.36 -8.07 -7.45
CA MET A 148 -10.94 -9.18 -6.69
C MET A 148 -11.83 -8.73 -5.52
N GLY A 149 -11.62 -7.51 -5.00
CA GLY A 149 -12.46 -6.91 -3.96
C GLY A 149 -13.69 -6.16 -4.50
N SER A 150 -14.01 -6.29 -5.78
CA SER A 150 -15.20 -5.70 -6.40
C SER A 150 -16.31 -6.73 -6.50
N LEU A 151 -17.38 -6.53 -5.73
CA LEU A 151 -18.57 -7.39 -5.80
C LEU A 151 -19.37 -7.14 -7.07
N SER A 152 -19.15 -5.99 -7.72
CA SER A 152 -19.74 -5.66 -9.03
C SER A 152 -19.05 -6.38 -10.20
N LEU A 153 -17.72 -6.57 -10.15
CA LEU A 153 -16.94 -7.16 -11.25
C LEU A 153 -16.64 -8.66 -11.07
N ARG A 154 -16.70 -9.16 -9.83
CA ARG A 154 -16.35 -10.54 -9.48
C ARG A 154 -17.44 -11.14 -8.60
N THR A 155 -18.36 -11.87 -9.25
CA THR A 155 -19.55 -12.45 -8.60
C THR A 155 -19.42 -13.95 -8.28
N GLY A 156 -18.34 -14.61 -8.71
CA GLY A 156 -18.06 -16.03 -8.44
C GLY A 156 -17.07 -16.24 -7.28
N PRO A 157 -16.98 -17.46 -6.72
CA PRO A 157 -16.00 -17.79 -5.69
C PRO A 157 -14.59 -17.71 -6.28
N VAL A 158 -13.81 -16.73 -5.83
CA VAL A 158 -12.40 -16.58 -6.16
C VAL A 158 -11.66 -16.20 -4.88
N LEU A 159 -10.87 -17.14 -4.34
CA LEU A 159 -10.04 -16.93 -3.15
C LEU A 159 -10.84 -16.39 -1.95
N ALA A 160 -11.58 -17.27 -1.25
CA ALA A 160 -12.57 -16.87 -0.24
C ALA A 160 -12.00 -16.16 1.01
N ALA A 161 -10.68 -16.05 1.18
CA ALA A 161 -10.06 -15.14 2.16
C ALA A 161 -9.56 -13.84 1.51
N TYR A 162 -8.83 -13.95 0.39
CA TYR A 162 -8.22 -12.81 -0.27
C TYR A 162 -9.23 -11.79 -0.82
N ALA A 163 -10.20 -12.24 -1.62
CA ALA A 163 -11.16 -11.34 -2.26
C ALA A 163 -11.99 -10.56 -1.22
N PRO A 164 -12.56 -11.20 -0.17
CA PRO A 164 -13.22 -10.46 0.91
C PRO A 164 -12.29 -9.49 1.65
N SER A 165 -11.00 -9.83 1.85
CA SER A 165 -10.04 -8.90 2.48
C SER A 165 -9.90 -7.60 1.70
N LYS A 166 -9.91 -7.66 0.36
CA LYS A 166 -9.81 -6.48 -0.51
C LYS A 166 -11.12 -5.71 -0.60
N THR A 167 -12.26 -6.39 -0.49
CA THR A 167 -13.58 -5.75 -0.32
C THR A 167 -13.62 -4.94 0.99
N MET A 168 -13.18 -5.54 2.09
CA MET A 168 -13.10 -4.87 3.40
C MET A 168 -12.13 -3.70 3.38
N LEU A 169 -10.99 -3.83 2.70
CA LEU A 169 -10.04 -2.72 2.51
C LEU A 169 -10.65 -1.56 1.72
N ASN A 170 -11.41 -1.84 0.65
CA ASN A 170 -12.15 -0.81 -0.09
C ASN A 170 -13.16 -0.10 0.83
N ALA A 171 -13.93 -0.86 1.62
CA ALA A 171 -14.87 -0.31 2.59
C ALA A 171 -14.17 0.60 3.62
N LEU A 172 -13.07 0.17 4.23
CA LEU A 172 -12.31 0.97 5.19
C LEU A 172 -11.70 2.23 4.55
N THR A 173 -11.25 2.15 3.30
CA THR A 173 -10.78 3.32 2.54
C THR A 173 -11.86 4.40 2.49
N THR A 174 -13.13 4.04 2.23
CA THR A 174 -14.23 5.02 2.27
C THR A 174 -14.47 5.60 3.66
N GLN A 175 -14.31 4.81 4.72
CA GLN A 175 -14.49 5.27 6.09
C GLN A 175 -13.42 6.30 6.48
N TYR A 176 -12.14 6.03 6.17
CA TYR A 176 -11.06 7.00 6.37
C TYR A 176 -11.29 8.27 5.56
N ALA A 177 -11.66 8.13 4.28
CA ALA A 177 -11.97 9.26 3.40
C ALA A 177 -13.08 10.16 3.95
N ARG A 178 -14.18 9.55 4.43
CA ARG A 178 -15.32 10.26 5.06
C ARG A 178 -14.90 10.94 6.36
N ARG A 179 -14.16 10.24 7.21
CA ARG A 179 -13.70 10.79 8.50
C ARG A 179 -12.76 11.97 8.32
N LEU A 180 -11.96 12.00 7.25
CA LEU A 180 -10.95 13.02 6.98
C LEU A 180 -11.44 14.09 5.99
N ALA A 181 -12.74 14.15 5.70
CA ALA A 181 -13.32 15.02 4.67
C ALA A 181 -13.11 16.52 4.94
N ASP A 182 -12.98 16.90 6.21
CA ASP A 182 -12.68 18.26 6.68
C ASP A 182 -11.18 18.58 6.75
N THR A 183 -10.33 17.68 6.24
CA THR A 183 -8.87 17.83 6.22
C THR A 183 -8.30 17.75 4.80
N PRO A 184 -7.07 18.24 4.56
CA PRO A 184 -6.39 18.10 3.27
C PRO A 184 -6.04 16.64 2.90
N VAL A 185 -6.24 15.66 3.79
CA VAL A 185 -5.85 14.27 3.54
C VAL A 185 -6.75 13.63 2.50
N LEU A 186 -6.17 13.22 1.36
CA LEU A 186 -6.85 12.37 0.37
C LEU A 186 -6.53 10.91 0.63
N VAL A 187 -7.56 10.06 0.61
CA VAL A 187 -7.44 8.61 0.82
C VAL A 187 -8.16 7.90 -0.31
N ASN A 188 -7.45 7.06 -1.07
CA ASN A 188 -8.02 6.29 -2.18
C ASN A 188 -7.44 4.87 -2.21
N ALA A 189 -8.16 3.96 -2.87
CA ALA A 189 -7.69 2.62 -3.16
C ALA A 189 -7.36 2.47 -4.65
N CYS A 190 -6.42 1.59 -4.97
CA CYS A 190 -6.13 1.23 -6.36
C CYS A 190 -6.00 -0.27 -6.58
N CYS A 191 -6.24 -0.73 -7.81
CA CYS A 191 -5.85 -2.04 -8.28
C CYS A 191 -4.65 -1.89 -9.24
N PRO A 192 -3.51 -2.53 -8.97
CA PRO A 192 -2.33 -2.48 -9.84
C PRO A 192 -2.45 -3.36 -11.11
N GLY A 193 -3.56 -4.08 -11.27
CA GLY A 193 -3.73 -5.13 -12.27
C GLY A 193 -3.11 -6.47 -11.85
N TRP A 194 -3.08 -7.42 -12.78
CA TRP A 194 -2.42 -8.72 -12.61
C TRP A 194 -0.97 -8.60 -13.06
N VAL A 195 -0.04 -8.55 -12.12
CA VAL A 195 1.36 -8.09 -12.34
C VAL A 195 2.35 -9.21 -12.05
N ALA A 196 3.33 -9.43 -12.93
CA ALA A 196 4.45 -10.35 -12.74
C ALA A 196 5.25 -10.02 -11.47
N THR A 197 4.97 -10.76 -10.42
CA THR A 197 5.65 -10.71 -9.13
C THR A 197 5.67 -12.10 -8.51
N ASP A 198 6.44 -12.26 -7.42
CA ASP A 198 6.39 -13.49 -6.62
C ASP A 198 4.96 -13.84 -6.14
N PHE A 199 4.10 -12.82 -5.94
CA PHE A 199 2.70 -13.01 -5.54
C PHE A 199 1.89 -13.76 -6.58
N THR A 200 2.22 -13.57 -7.87
CA THR A 200 1.51 -14.18 -9.00
C THR A 200 2.33 -15.27 -9.68
N GLY A 201 3.43 -15.73 -9.05
CA GLY A 201 4.36 -16.68 -9.67
C GLY A 201 5.04 -16.17 -10.95
N HIS A 202 5.09 -14.85 -11.17
CA HIS A 202 5.58 -14.21 -12.41
C HIS A 202 4.85 -14.63 -13.69
N GLU A 203 3.63 -15.17 -13.60
CA GLU A 203 2.86 -15.59 -14.80
C GLU A 203 2.45 -14.47 -15.77
N PRO A 204 2.03 -13.26 -15.32
CA PRO A 204 1.53 -12.22 -16.23
C PRO A 204 2.63 -11.45 -16.97
N ASP A 205 2.32 -10.90 -18.14
CA ASP A 205 3.27 -10.03 -18.88
C ASP A 205 3.44 -8.63 -18.26
N ARG A 206 2.44 -8.17 -17.49
CA ARG A 206 2.44 -6.83 -16.91
C ARG A 206 3.54 -6.70 -15.86
N THR A 207 4.43 -5.73 -16.08
CA THR A 207 5.60 -5.50 -15.24
C THR A 207 5.25 -4.80 -13.93
N PRO A 208 6.09 -4.94 -12.88
CA PRO A 208 5.95 -4.16 -11.64
C PRO A 208 5.90 -2.64 -11.86
N ARG A 209 6.62 -2.13 -12.87
CA ARG A 209 6.62 -0.71 -13.22
C ARG A 209 5.27 -0.25 -13.74
N GLU A 210 4.65 -1.03 -14.63
CA GLU A 210 3.28 -0.76 -15.11
C GLU A 210 2.28 -0.87 -13.95
N GLY A 211 2.43 -1.88 -13.08
CA GLY A 211 1.60 -2.03 -11.87
C GLY A 211 1.69 -0.86 -10.90
N ALA A 212 2.83 -0.16 -10.83
CA ALA A 212 3.02 0.98 -9.94
C ALA A 212 2.33 2.26 -10.42
N ALA A 213 2.05 2.40 -11.72
CA ALA A 213 1.59 3.64 -12.33
C ALA A 213 0.35 4.23 -11.64
N ILE A 214 -0.65 3.39 -11.34
CA ILE A 214 -1.87 3.85 -10.66
C ILE A 214 -1.61 4.35 -9.24
N ALA A 215 -0.74 3.69 -8.48
CA ALA A 215 -0.41 4.13 -7.13
C ALA A 215 0.36 5.46 -7.15
N LEU A 216 1.26 5.65 -8.12
CA LEU A 216 1.97 6.91 -8.33
C LEU A 216 1.01 8.05 -8.69
N ARG A 217 0.04 7.79 -9.58
CA ARG A 217 -1.04 8.74 -9.91
C ARG A 217 -1.81 9.16 -8.66
N LEU A 218 -2.24 8.20 -7.84
CA LEU A 218 -2.99 8.50 -6.61
C LEU A 218 -2.15 9.22 -5.55
N ALA A 219 -0.86 8.88 -5.45
CA ALA A 219 0.09 9.50 -4.52
C ALA A 219 0.39 10.98 -4.86
N THR A 220 0.11 11.40 -6.09
CA THR A 220 0.43 12.74 -6.61
C THR A 220 -0.80 13.55 -7.02
N LEU A 221 -2.00 13.11 -6.66
CA LEU A 221 -3.23 13.83 -6.95
C LEU A 221 -3.18 15.28 -6.44
N PRO A 222 -3.71 16.26 -7.19
CA PRO A 222 -3.90 17.61 -6.66
C PRO A 222 -4.89 17.62 -5.48
N ASP A 223 -4.96 18.74 -4.76
CA ASP A 223 -5.73 18.86 -3.51
C ASP A 223 -7.25 18.77 -3.74
N ASP A 224 -7.72 19.04 -4.95
CA ASP A 224 -9.10 18.86 -5.43
C ASP A 224 -9.33 17.47 -6.05
N GLY A 225 -8.37 16.56 -5.91
CA GLY A 225 -8.43 15.20 -6.43
C GLY A 225 -9.54 14.36 -5.81
N PRO A 226 -9.84 13.19 -6.40
CA PRO A 226 -10.86 12.29 -5.89
C PRO A 226 -10.54 11.81 -4.47
N ARG A 227 -11.59 11.46 -3.73
CA ARG A 227 -11.52 11.01 -2.34
C ARG A 227 -12.40 9.78 -2.14
N GLY A 228 -11.87 8.77 -1.47
CA GLY A 228 -12.60 7.54 -1.12
C GLY A 228 -12.95 6.67 -2.32
N GLY A 229 -12.33 6.89 -3.47
CA GLY A 229 -12.57 6.11 -4.68
C GLY A 229 -11.69 4.87 -4.76
N PHE A 230 -12.04 4.00 -5.70
CA PHE A 230 -11.27 2.82 -6.08
C PHE A 230 -10.95 2.91 -7.57
N PHE A 231 -9.67 2.78 -7.93
CA PHE A 231 -9.18 3.09 -9.27
C PHE A 231 -8.27 2.02 -9.85
N ASP A 232 -8.24 1.90 -11.17
CA ASP A 232 -7.19 1.24 -11.93
C ASP A 232 -6.67 2.20 -13.03
N ASP A 233 -5.89 1.68 -13.97
CA ASP A 233 -5.39 2.44 -15.12
C ASP A 233 -6.52 3.01 -16.00
N GLY A 234 -7.66 2.31 -16.07
CA GLY A 234 -8.82 2.68 -16.87
C GLY A 234 -9.72 3.73 -16.21
N GLY A 235 -9.53 3.99 -14.91
CA GLY A 235 -10.26 5.03 -14.18
C GLY A 235 -10.95 4.49 -12.94
N VAL A 236 -12.20 4.88 -12.74
CA VAL A 236 -12.99 4.45 -11.57
C VAL A 236 -13.41 3.00 -11.75
N VAL A 237 -13.17 2.18 -10.73
CA VAL A 237 -13.57 0.78 -10.70
C VAL A 237 -14.84 0.65 -9.86
N PRO A 238 -15.95 0.11 -10.39
CA PRO A 238 -17.12 -0.20 -9.58
C PRO A 238 -16.77 -1.35 -8.63
N TRP A 239 -17.23 -1.29 -7.37
CA TRP A 239 -16.93 -2.32 -6.38
C TRP A 239 -18.08 -2.58 -5.43
#